data_AF-A3I0N4-F1
#
_entry.id   AF-A3I0N4-F1
#
_cell.length_a   1.000
_cell.length_b   1.000
_cell.length_c   1.000
_cell.angle_alpha   90.00
_cell.angle_beta   90.00
_cell.angle_gamma   90.00
#
_symmetry.space_group_name_H-M   'P 1'
#
loop_
_entity.id
_entity.type
_entity.pdbx_description
1 polymer ?
#
loop_
_entity_poly.entity_id
_entity_poly.type
_entity_poly.pdbx_seq_one_letter_code
_entity_poly.pdbx_strand_id
1 'polypeptide(L)'
;MRSLGILVVIMFLSVSSFAKTDDPKTIMVLFQAKELKALKTSLSKIEAHFSGVFKTKTYEGNSVPTLVIEVPNEEFDKCMLGEFIINLGNKSQVQLQDIAFRMFDLTKGKNELQSYFSEYEDLQQQRKNDKTAKAKVNP
;
A
#
# COMPACT_ATOMS: atom_id res chain seq x y z
N MET A 1 47.69 -9.31 -19.38
CA MET A 1 46.53 -8.55 -19.90
C MET A 1 45.22 -9.33 -19.88
N ARG A 2 45.20 -10.66 -20.12
CA ARG A 2 43.95 -11.47 -20.12
C ARG A 2 43.21 -11.52 -18.77
N SER A 3 43.91 -11.54 -17.63
CA SER A 3 43.26 -11.58 -16.30
C SER A 3 42.61 -10.26 -15.88
N LEU A 4 43.11 -9.13 -16.38
CA LEU A 4 42.58 -7.80 -16.03
C LEU A 4 41.21 -7.57 -16.67
N GLY A 5 41.00 -8.03 -17.90
CA GLY A 5 39.70 -7.95 -18.58
C GLY A 5 38.62 -8.78 -17.88
N ILE A 6 38.98 -9.97 -17.38
CA ILE A 6 38.05 -10.85 -16.65
C ILE A 6 37.64 -10.21 -15.31
N LEU A 7 38.58 -9.56 -14.62
CA LEU A 7 38.31 -8.88 -13.36
C LEU A 7 37.32 -7.72 -13.54
N VAL A 8 37.46 -6.93 -14.61
CA VAL A 8 36.56 -5.80 -14.93
C VAL A 8 35.15 -6.30 -15.26
N VAL A 9 35.03 -7.42 -15.99
CA VAL A 9 33.73 -8.04 -16.31
C VAL A 9 33.04 -8.57 -15.05
N ILE A 10 33.78 -9.24 -14.15
CA ILE A 10 33.22 -9.73 -12.88
C ILE A 10 32.79 -8.56 -11.98
N MET A 11 33.57 -7.48 -11.94
CA MET A 11 33.22 -6.27 -11.19
C MET A 11 31.96 -5.58 -11.72
N PHE A 12 31.76 -5.54 -13.05
CA PHE A 12 30.53 -5.03 -13.66
C PHE A 12 29.30 -5.91 -13.41
N LEU A 13 29.47 -7.23 -13.29
CA LEU A 13 28.37 -8.14 -12.94
C LEU A 13 27.97 -8.04 -11.47
N SER A 14 28.90 -7.63 -10.60
CA SER A 14 28.71 -7.52 -9.15
C SER A 14 27.91 -6.28 -8.72
N VAL A 15 27.77 -5.27 -9.59
CA VAL A 15 26.94 -4.06 -9.34
C VAL A 15 25.48 -4.23 -9.75
N SER A 16 25.04 -5.46 -10.06
CA SER A 16 23.64 -5.84 -10.21
C SER A 16 22.96 -5.84 -8.83
N SER A 17 22.93 -4.68 -8.19
CA SER A 17 22.44 -4.48 -6.84
C SER A 17 20.94 -4.77 -6.81
N PHE A 18 20.55 -5.58 -5.83
CA PHE A 18 19.19 -5.92 -5.45
C PHE A 18 18.38 -4.64 -5.24
N ALA A 19 17.46 -4.33 -6.15
CA ALA A 19 16.36 -3.44 -5.82
C ALA A 19 15.55 -4.13 -4.72
N LYS A 20 15.42 -3.49 -3.55
CA LYS A 20 14.37 -3.87 -2.61
C LYS A 20 13.07 -3.79 -3.41
N THR A 21 12.37 -4.91 -3.54
CA THR A 21 11.02 -4.91 -4.10
C THR A 21 10.19 -4.06 -3.15
N ASP A 22 9.95 -2.83 -3.56
CA ASP A 22 9.22 -1.87 -2.75
C ASP A 22 7.76 -2.34 -2.74
N ASP A 23 7.33 -2.91 -1.61
CA ASP A 23 6.02 -3.54 -1.51
C ASP A 23 4.92 -2.52 -1.89
N PRO A 24 3.99 -2.87 -2.78
CA PRO A 24 2.99 -1.92 -3.25
C PRO A 24 2.17 -1.36 -2.09
N LYS A 25 1.84 -0.07 -2.16
CA LYS A 25 0.92 0.56 -1.20
C LYS A 25 -0.51 0.25 -1.57
N THR A 26 -1.34 -0.05 -0.59
CA THR A 26 -2.77 -0.30 -0.79
C THR A 26 -3.56 0.88 -0.27
N ILE A 27 -4.23 1.60 -1.17
CA ILE A 27 -5.08 2.73 -0.84
C ILE A 27 -6.55 2.32 -0.96
N MET A 28 -7.33 2.60 0.08
CA MET A 28 -8.76 2.37 0.10
C MET A 28 -9.50 3.70 0.00
N VAL A 29 -10.35 3.83 -1.00
CA VAL A 29 -11.16 5.01 -1.31
C VAL A 29 -12.63 4.67 -1.05
N LEU A 30 -13.27 5.42 -0.16
CA LEU A 30 -14.69 5.28 0.17
C LEU A 30 -15.50 6.37 -0.52
N PHE A 31 -16.68 6.00 -1.03
CA PHE A 31 -17.60 6.91 -1.70
C PHE A 31 -18.98 6.90 -1.04
N GLN A 32 -19.71 8.00 -1.20
CA GLN A 32 -21.12 8.04 -0.82
C GLN A 32 -22.00 7.61 -1.99
N ALA A 33 -22.83 6.58 -1.79
CA ALA A 33 -23.75 6.08 -2.80
C ALA A 33 -24.69 7.17 -3.37
N LYS A 34 -25.11 8.12 -2.52
CA LYS A 34 -26.00 9.23 -2.92
C LYS A 34 -25.29 10.20 -3.88
N GLU A 35 -24.04 10.54 -3.62
CA GLU A 35 -23.24 11.45 -4.46
C GLU A 35 -22.91 10.81 -5.80
N LEU A 36 -22.52 9.52 -5.82
CA LEU A 36 -22.28 8.80 -7.07
C LEU A 36 -23.51 8.80 -7.99
N LYS A 37 -24.71 8.58 -7.41
CA LYS A 37 -25.98 8.64 -8.13
C LYS A 37 -26.28 10.05 -8.66
N ALA A 38 -26.06 11.09 -7.85
CA ALA A 38 -26.25 12.48 -8.27
C ALA A 38 -25.33 12.86 -9.45
N LEU A 39 -24.09 12.37 -9.42
CA LEU A 39 -23.10 12.57 -10.49
C LEU A 39 -23.27 11.62 -11.69
N LYS A 40 -24.29 10.74 -11.67
CA LYS A 40 -24.57 9.73 -12.72
C LYS A 40 -23.37 8.83 -13.03
N THR A 41 -22.53 8.57 -12.02
CA THR A 41 -21.35 7.71 -12.11
C THR A 41 -21.53 6.44 -11.26
N SER A 42 -20.61 5.50 -11.39
CA SER A 42 -20.61 4.24 -10.63
C SER A 42 -19.17 3.86 -10.27
N LEU A 43 -19.02 2.99 -9.27
CA LEU A 43 -17.72 2.45 -8.87
C LEU A 43 -16.96 1.83 -10.05
N SER A 44 -17.64 1.02 -10.87
CA SER A 44 -17.03 0.40 -12.05
C SER A 44 -16.56 1.43 -13.08
N LYS A 45 -17.30 2.54 -13.28
CA LYS A 45 -16.84 3.63 -14.17
C LYS A 45 -15.60 4.31 -13.62
N ILE A 46 -15.57 4.59 -12.30
CA ILE A 46 -14.41 5.21 -11.64
C ILE A 46 -13.21 4.27 -11.69
N GLU A 47 -13.41 2.98 -11.40
CA GLU A 47 -12.37 1.94 -11.45
C GLU A 47 -11.69 1.86 -12.81
N ALA A 48 -12.45 1.98 -13.91
CA ALA A 48 -11.91 1.92 -15.27
C ALA A 48 -10.84 2.99 -15.56
N HIS A 49 -10.82 4.11 -14.82
CA HIS A 49 -9.77 5.12 -14.93
C HIS A 49 -8.41 4.66 -14.39
N PHE A 50 -8.42 3.67 -13.49
CA PHE A 50 -7.24 3.21 -12.77
C PHE A 50 -6.82 1.81 -13.19
N SER A 51 -7.76 0.94 -13.57
CA SER A 51 -7.53 -0.49 -13.84
C SER A 51 -6.56 -0.77 -15.01
N GLY A 52 -6.28 0.23 -15.85
CA GLY A 52 -5.28 0.11 -16.93
C GLY A 52 -3.83 0.23 -16.46
N VAL A 53 -3.60 0.80 -15.27
CA VAL A 53 -2.25 1.08 -14.73
C VAL A 53 -2.04 0.42 -13.37
N PHE A 54 -3.09 0.37 -12.56
CA PHE A 54 -3.05 -0.13 -11.19
C PHE A 54 -3.93 -1.37 -11.04
N LYS A 55 -3.61 -2.19 -10.05
CA LYS A 55 -4.48 -3.30 -9.65
C LYS A 55 -5.59 -2.74 -8.76
N THR A 56 -6.82 -2.94 -9.19
CA THR A 56 -8.01 -2.38 -8.53
C THR A 56 -8.98 -3.45 -8.07
N LYS A 57 -9.79 -3.12 -7.07
CA LYS A 57 -10.92 -3.95 -6.66
C LYS A 57 -12.03 -3.09 -6.06
N THR A 58 -13.25 -3.28 -6.53
CA THR A 58 -14.44 -2.58 -6.00
C THR A 58 -15.24 -3.46 -5.05
N TYR A 59 -15.86 -2.84 -4.05
CA TYR A 59 -16.82 -3.47 -3.14
C TYR A 59 -18.10 -2.62 -3.05
N GLU A 60 -19.24 -3.24 -3.32
CA GLU A 60 -20.57 -2.62 -3.35
C GLU A 60 -21.64 -3.62 -2.85
N GLY A 61 -22.81 -3.14 -2.48
CA GLY A 61 -23.97 -3.93 -2.08
C GLY A 61 -24.30 -3.71 -0.62
N ASN A 62 -23.85 -4.62 0.25
CA ASN A 62 -24.03 -4.52 1.70
C ASN A 62 -22.93 -3.71 2.41
N SER A 63 -21.92 -3.25 1.67
CA SER A 63 -20.83 -2.42 2.17
C SER A 63 -20.96 -0.98 1.68
N VAL A 64 -20.26 -0.07 2.35
CA VAL A 64 -20.02 1.27 1.82
C VAL A 64 -19.32 1.13 0.46
N PRO A 65 -19.76 1.85 -0.60
CA PRO A 65 -19.09 1.84 -1.89
C PRO A 65 -17.59 2.13 -1.74
N THR A 66 -16.76 1.17 -2.13
CA THR A 66 -15.32 1.21 -1.88
C THR A 66 -14.54 0.80 -3.12
N LEU A 67 -13.46 1.52 -3.42
CA LEU A 67 -12.44 1.17 -4.41
C LEU A 67 -11.11 0.97 -3.68
N VAL A 68 -10.49 -0.19 -3.87
CA VAL A 68 -9.14 -0.48 -3.39
C VAL A 68 -8.19 -0.42 -4.58
N ILE A 69 -7.09 0.30 -4.43
CA ILE A 69 -6.07 0.53 -5.47
C ILE A 69 -4.71 0.17 -4.90
N GLU A 70 -3.99 -0.74 -5.57
CA GLU A 70 -2.59 -1.04 -5.28
C GLU A 70 -1.71 -0.16 -6.17
N VAL A 71 -0.91 0.72 -5.55
CA VAL A 71 -0.03 1.69 -6.21
C VAL A 71 1.45 1.37 -5.92
N PRO A 72 2.39 1.75 -6.80
CA PRO A 72 3.82 1.62 -6.54
C PRO A 72 4.23 2.41 -5.27
N ASN A 73 5.21 1.91 -4.51
CA ASN A 73 5.60 2.50 -3.23
C ASN A 73 6.42 3.80 -3.39
N GLU A 74 7.25 3.87 -4.44
CA GLU A 74 8.08 5.03 -4.75
C GLU A 74 7.19 6.23 -5.12
N GLU A 75 7.12 7.18 -4.19
CA GLU A 75 6.47 8.51 -4.28
C GLU A 75 4.94 8.57 -4.36
N PHE A 76 4.24 7.49 -4.71
CA PHE A 76 2.78 7.56 -4.81
C PHE A 76 2.12 7.53 -3.43
N ASP A 77 1.36 8.57 -3.09
CA ASP A 77 0.62 8.68 -1.83
C ASP A 77 -0.88 9.00 -2.05
N LYS A 78 -1.65 9.00 -0.95
CA LYS A 78 -3.08 9.28 -0.99
C LYS A 78 -3.41 10.68 -1.52
N CYS A 79 -2.51 11.64 -1.36
CA CYS A 79 -2.71 13.02 -1.80
C CYS A 79 -2.57 13.07 -3.33
N MET A 80 -1.51 12.48 -3.87
CA MET A 80 -1.31 12.34 -5.31
C MET A 80 -2.47 11.59 -5.97
N LEU A 81 -2.93 10.49 -5.37
CA LEU A 81 -4.09 9.76 -5.87
C LEU A 81 -5.37 10.62 -5.86
N GLY A 82 -5.52 11.49 -4.86
CA GLY A 82 -6.66 12.40 -4.73
C GLY A 82 -6.78 13.40 -5.89
N GLU A 83 -5.64 13.83 -6.45
CA GLU A 83 -5.57 14.78 -7.56
C GLU A 83 -5.93 14.17 -8.92
N PHE A 84 -6.11 12.84 -9.01
CA PHE A 84 -6.47 12.19 -10.27
C PHE A 84 -7.81 12.67 -10.80
N ILE A 85 -7.83 13.04 -12.08
CA ILE A 85 -9.02 13.52 -12.77
C ILE A 85 -9.87 12.34 -13.22
N ILE A 86 -11.13 12.31 -12.78
CA ILE A 86 -12.15 11.35 -13.17
C ILE A 86 -13.09 11.98 -14.20
N ASN A 87 -13.27 11.31 -15.34
CA ASN A 87 -14.24 11.74 -16.36
C ASN A 87 -15.61 11.13 -16.07
N LEU A 88 -16.62 11.97 -15.84
CA LEU A 88 -17.97 11.50 -15.52
C LEU A 88 -18.86 11.27 -16.76
N GLY A 89 -18.28 11.27 -17.97
CA GLY A 89 -18.97 10.99 -19.24
C GLY A 89 -19.70 12.20 -19.87
N ASN A 90 -20.07 13.22 -19.09
CA ASN A 90 -20.82 14.40 -19.57
C ASN A 90 -19.93 15.63 -19.84
N LYS A 91 -18.67 15.43 -20.25
CA LYS A 91 -17.61 16.46 -20.27
C LYS A 91 -17.29 17.08 -18.90
N SER A 92 -17.89 16.59 -17.82
CA SER A 92 -17.54 16.96 -16.46
C SER A 92 -16.35 16.14 -15.98
N GLN A 93 -15.40 16.86 -15.38
CA GLN A 93 -14.18 16.34 -14.78
C GLN A 93 -14.17 16.77 -13.32
N VAL A 94 -13.79 15.84 -12.45
CA VAL A 94 -13.67 16.08 -11.01
C VAL A 94 -12.39 15.42 -10.52
N GLN A 95 -11.79 15.95 -9.46
CA GLN A 95 -10.70 15.23 -8.80
C GLN A 95 -11.28 14.07 -7.99
N LEU A 96 -10.52 13.00 -7.84
CA LEU A 96 -10.94 11.84 -7.05
C LEU A 96 -11.30 12.27 -5.62
N GLN A 97 -10.53 13.18 -5.03
CA GLN A 97 -10.77 13.68 -3.69
C GLN A 97 -12.10 14.42 -3.52
N ASP A 98 -12.66 15.01 -4.59
CA ASP A 98 -13.93 15.74 -4.53
C ASP A 98 -15.15 14.81 -4.45
N ILE A 99 -14.98 13.56 -4.90
CA ILE A 99 -16.04 12.54 -4.90
C ILE A 99 -15.77 11.42 -3.87
N ALA A 100 -14.53 11.32 -3.38
CA ALA A 100 -14.14 10.41 -2.32
C ALA A 100 -14.50 11.01 -0.96
N PHE A 101 -15.36 10.31 -0.22
CA PHE A 101 -15.70 10.67 1.15
C PHE A 101 -14.49 10.54 2.08
N ARG A 102 -13.70 9.47 1.93
CA ARG A 102 -12.48 9.21 2.69
C ARG A 102 -11.49 8.38 1.91
N MET A 103 -10.21 8.60 2.17
CA MET A 103 -9.11 7.80 1.63
C MET A 103 -8.19 7.33 2.77
N PHE A 104 -7.86 6.04 2.77
CA PHE A 104 -7.01 5.40 3.79
C PHE A 104 -5.83 4.69 3.14
N ASP A 105 -4.65 4.89 3.72
CA ASP A 105 -3.47 4.08 3.41
C ASP A 105 -3.48 2.84 4.31
N LEU A 106 -3.82 1.68 3.73
CA LEU A 106 -3.89 0.42 4.46
C LEU A 106 -2.50 -0.18 4.72
N THR A 107 -1.47 0.25 3.99
CA THR A 107 -0.10 -0.25 4.15
C THR A 107 0.52 0.26 5.43
N LYS A 108 0.31 1.54 5.77
CA LYS A 108 0.73 2.08 7.08
C LYS A 108 0.10 1.34 8.25
N GLY A 109 -1.21 1.09 8.17
CA GLY A 109 -1.93 0.35 9.21
C GLY A 109 -1.39 -1.08 9.42
N LYS A 110 -1.04 -1.77 8.34
CA LYS A 110 -0.43 -3.11 8.43
C LYS A 110 0.96 -3.05 9.09
N ASN A 111 1.79 -2.09 8.69
CA ASN A 111 3.15 -1.97 9.21
C ASN A 111 3.16 -1.59 10.69
N GLU A 112 2.31 -0.65 11.09
CA GLU A 112 2.13 -0.28 12.50
C GLU A 112 1.63 -1.47 13.31
N LEU A 113 0.60 -2.17 12.84
CA LEU A 113 0.06 -3.35 13.52
C LEU A 113 1.11 -4.47 13.67
N GLN A 114 1.90 -4.72 12.61
CA GLN A 114 2.98 -5.70 12.64
C GLN A 114 4.04 -5.31 13.68
N SER A 115 4.39 -4.03 13.78
CA SER A 115 5.36 -3.55 14.78
C SER A 115 4.88 -3.80 16.22
N TYR A 116 3.60 -3.54 16.51
CA TYR A 116 3.02 -3.83 17.82
C TYR A 116 3.05 -5.31 18.18
N PHE A 117 2.79 -6.20 17.21
CA PHE A 117 2.88 -7.64 17.44
C PHE A 117 4.31 -8.08 17.75
N SER A 118 5.30 -7.58 17.00
CA SER A 118 6.71 -7.90 17.23
C SER A 118 7.19 -7.41 18.59
N GLU A 119 6.86 -6.17 18.99
CA GLU A 119 7.19 -5.65 20.32
C GLU A 119 6.55 -6.48 21.44
N TYR A 120 5.31 -6.92 21.24
CA TYR A 120 4.63 -7.77 22.21
C TYR A 120 5.30 -9.14 22.36
N GLU A 121 5.71 -9.77 21.26
CA GLU A 121 6.45 -11.03 21.28
C GLU A 121 7.80 -10.89 21.99
N ASP A 122 8.55 -9.83 21.70
CA ASP A 122 9.82 -9.53 22.35
C ASP A 122 9.65 -9.35 23.87
N LEU A 123 8.62 -8.64 24.31
CA LEU A 123 8.29 -8.49 25.73
C LEU A 123 7.93 -9.82 26.40
N GLN A 124 7.22 -10.71 25.69
CA GLN A 124 6.92 -12.06 26.20
C GLN A 124 8.17 -12.93 26.31
N GLN A 125 9.09 -12.82 25.35
CA GLN A 125 10.34 -13.57 25.34
C GLN A 125 11.30 -13.08 26.43
N GLN A 126 11.41 -11.76 26.64
CA GLN A 126 12.15 -11.17 27.76
C GLN A 126 11.61 -11.65 29.11
N ARG A 127 10.28 -11.64 29.31
CA ARG A 127 9.66 -12.14 30.55
C ARG A 127 9.90 -13.62 30.81
N LYS A 128 9.95 -14.46 29.77
CA LYS A 128 10.32 -15.87 29.89
C LYS A 128 11.79 -16.02 30.29
N ASN A 129 12.68 -15.30 29.62
CA ASN A 129 14.11 -15.32 29.90
C ASN A 129 14.43 -14.83 31.32
N ASP A 130 13.76 -13.80 31.82
CA ASP A 130 13.90 -13.29 33.18
C ASP A 130 13.44 -14.30 34.24
N LYS A 131 12.36 -15.03 33.98
CA LYS A 131 11.91 -16.11 34.88
C LYS A 131 12.90 -17.27 34.92
N THR A 132 13.44 -17.65 33.77
CA THR A 132 14.48 -18.70 33.68
C THR A 132 15.80 -18.26 34.32
N ALA A 133 16.15 -16.98 34.23
CA ALA A 133 17.32 -16.40 34.89
C ALA A 133 17.16 -16.38 36.42
N LYS A 134 16.00 -15.98 36.94
CA LYS A 134 15.72 -16.00 38.39
C LYS A 134 15.66 -17.43 38.97
N ALA A 135 15.18 -18.40 38.20
CA ALA A 135 15.17 -19.81 38.60
C ALA A 135 16.57 -20.45 38.65
N LYS A 136 17.57 -19.91 37.94
CA LYS A 136 18.97 -20.37 38.00
C LYS A 136 19.79 -19.74 39.12
N VAL A 137 19.35 -18.61 39.68
CA VAL A 137 20.08 -17.86 40.72
C VAL A 137 19.76 -18.36 42.14
N ASN A 138 18.64 -19.06 42.34
CA ASN A 138 18.34 -19.78 43.58
C ASN A 138 18.27 -21.30 43.31
N PRO A 139 19.35 -22.06 43.54
CA PRO A 139 19.26 -23.50 43.75
C PRO A 139 18.62 -23.84 45.11
#